data_AF-A0A916NDH3-F1
#
_entry.id   AF-A0A916NDH3-F1
#
_cell.length_a   1.000
_cell.length_b   1.000
_cell.length_c   1.000
_cell.angle_alpha   90.00
_cell.angle_beta   90.00
_cell.angle_gamma   90.00
#
_symmetry.space_group_name_H-M   'P 1'
#
loop_
_entity.id
_entity.type
_entity.pdbx_description
1 polymer ?
#
loop_
_entity_poly.entity_id
_entity_poly.type
_entity_poly.pdbx_seq_one_letter_code
_entity_poly.pdbx_strand_id
1 'polypeptide(L)'
;MKTLLSLIVVLIGLGLHAQEVFTVTGKVQHISYYQGGAQLSDEMMSPKPLPNTKLYIVQYYGPKEKTKVVSSFTSDKNGNYEVKLPPGLYGFVLSKDEANTGIYLPGMKVTKKDSTVNVNDLLNAGEAHQDYWILSTNGPFEVINKDLYNVDLTHYDVTICYMCP
;
A
#
# COMPACT_ATOMS: atom_id res chain seq x y z
N MET A 1 70.38 25.25 -8.37
CA MET A 1 69.55 24.13 -7.86
C MET A 1 68.11 24.60 -7.80
N LYS A 2 67.28 24.24 -8.78
CA LYS A 2 65.83 24.50 -8.78
C LYS A 2 65.14 23.17 -8.48
N THR A 3 64.53 23.08 -7.32
CA THR A 3 63.76 21.92 -6.86
C THR A 3 62.47 21.82 -7.66
N LEU A 4 62.29 20.67 -8.32
CA LEU A 4 61.10 20.28 -9.06
C LEU A 4 60.00 19.94 -8.04
N LEU A 5 58.91 20.72 -7.99
CA LEU A 5 57.71 20.38 -7.24
C LEU A 5 56.90 19.38 -8.07
N SER A 6 56.91 18.10 -7.69
CA SER A 6 55.98 17.10 -8.23
C SER A 6 54.60 17.31 -7.63
N LEU A 7 53.66 17.79 -8.44
CA LEU A 7 52.25 17.86 -8.11
C LEU A 7 51.60 16.51 -8.47
N ILE A 8 51.43 15.63 -7.47
CA ILE A 8 50.65 14.40 -7.62
C ILE A 8 49.18 14.78 -7.47
N VAL A 9 48.47 14.88 -8.60
CA VAL A 9 47.02 15.01 -8.64
C VAL A 9 46.43 13.62 -8.41
N VAL A 10 46.00 13.33 -7.19
CA VAL A 10 45.21 12.13 -6.88
C VAL A 10 43.77 12.39 -7.35
N LEU A 11 43.45 11.93 -8.55
CA LEU A 11 42.08 11.80 -9.04
C LEU A 11 41.38 10.70 -8.23
N ILE A 12 40.74 11.08 -7.13
CA ILE A 12 39.80 10.22 -6.42
C ILE A 12 38.56 10.11 -7.31
N GLY A 13 38.50 9.03 -8.10
CA GLY A 13 37.29 8.64 -8.81
C GLY A 13 36.20 8.28 -7.81
N LEU A 14 35.35 9.24 -7.48
CA LEU A 14 34.05 8.99 -6.86
C LEU A 14 33.21 8.25 -7.91
N GLY A 15 33.29 6.92 -7.90
CA GLY A 15 32.32 6.10 -8.61
C GLY A 15 30.94 6.41 -8.05
N LEU A 16 30.12 7.15 -8.79
CA LEU A 16 28.68 7.14 -8.60
C LEU A 16 28.22 5.70 -8.89
N HIS A 17 28.12 4.87 -7.86
CA HIS A 17 27.27 3.68 -7.95
C HIS A 17 25.84 4.20 -8.08
N ALA A 18 25.32 4.22 -9.31
CA ALA A 18 23.90 4.44 -9.55
C ALA A 18 23.15 3.38 -8.74
N GLN A 19 22.38 3.83 -7.75
CA GLN A 19 21.55 2.93 -6.96
C GLN A 19 20.56 2.28 -7.92
N GLU A 20 20.61 0.94 -8.02
CA GLU A 20 19.68 0.20 -8.86
C GLU A 20 18.25 0.49 -8.39
N VAL A 21 17.35 0.75 -9.34
CA VAL A 21 15.93 0.99 -9.09
C VAL A 21 15.11 0.05 -9.97
N PHE A 22 14.04 -0.46 -9.39
CA PHE A 22 13.14 -1.45 -9.99
C PHE A 22 11.74 -0.88 -10.10
N THR A 23 11.05 -1.27 -11.16
CA THR A 23 9.68 -0.84 -11.43
C THR A 23 8.73 -1.68 -10.60
N VAL A 24 7.80 -1.04 -9.91
CA VAL A 24 6.69 -1.68 -9.21
C VAL A 24 5.39 -1.16 -9.80
N THR A 25 4.54 -2.07 -10.27
CA THR A 25 3.24 -1.75 -10.85
C THR A 25 2.12 -2.55 -10.20
N GLY A 26 0.92 -1.99 -10.25
CA GLY A 26 -0.28 -2.63 -9.76
C GLY A 26 -1.51 -1.78 -10.01
N LYS A 27 -2.63 -2.23 -9.47
CA LYS A 27 -3.92 -1.55 -9.53
C LYS A 27 -4.38 -1.12 -8.15
N VAL A 28 -5.02 0.04 -8.09
CA VAL A 28 -5.88 0.46 -7.01
C VAL A 28 -7.31 0.23 -7.46
N GLN A 29 -8.03 -0.62 -6.75
CA GLN A 29 -9.35 -1.09 -7.13
C GLN A 29 -10.27 -1.20 -5.91
N HIS A 30 -11.55 -1.33 -6.18
CA HIS A 30 -12.61 -1.35 -5.17
C HIS A 30 -13.59 -2.48 -5.46
N ILE A 31 -13.95 -3.21 -4.41
CA ILE A 31 -15.00 -4.22 -4.41
C ILE A 31 -16.02 -3.78 -3.36
N SER A 32 -17.27 -3.65 -3.77
CA SER A 32 -18.37 -3.39 -2.85
C SER A 32 -19.53 -4.31 -3.16
N TYR A 33 -20.03 -4.96 -2.12
CA TYR A 33 -21.19 -5.83 -2.21
C TYR A 33 -21.98 -5.87 -0.91
N TYR A 34 -23.26 -6.17 -1.06
CA TYR A 34 -24.21 -6.39 0.02
C TYR A 34 -24.60 -7.87 0.04
N GLN A 35 -24.34 -8.58 1.14
CA GLN A 35 -24.64 -10.00 1.28
C GLN A 35 -25.75 -10.20 2.31
N GLY A 36 -26.99 -10.31 1.85
CA GLY A 36 -28.16 -10.63 2.68
C GLY A 36 -28.94 -11.81 2.10
N GLY A 37 -28.37 -13.02 2.17
CA GLY A 37 -29.03 -14.27 1.75
C GLY A 37 -28.99 -14.60 0.25
N ALA A 38 -28.81 -13.61 -0.63
CA ALA A 38 -28.72 -13.82 -2.08
C ALA A 38 -27.28 -14.15 -2.56
N GLN A 39 -27.17 -15.01 -3.59
CA GLN A 39 -25.91 -15.22 -4.30
C GLN A 39 -25.58 -13.98 -5.13
N LEU A 40 -24.40 -13.41 -4.89
CA LEU A 40 -23.89 -12.27 -5.64
C LEU A 40 -23.46 -12.72 -7.04
N SER A 41 -23.72 -11.88 -8.05
CA SER A 41 -23.16 -12.12 -9.38
C SER A 41 -21.66 -11.84 -9.39
N ASP A 42 -20.94 -12.50 -10.30
CA ASP A 42 -19.50 -12.28 -10.50
C ASP A 42 -19.21 -10.80 -10.82
N GLU A 43 -20.12 -10.13 -11.53
CA GLU A 43 -20.00 -8.69 -11.84
C GLU A 43 -20.04 -7.81 -10.57
N MET A 44 -20.88 -8.17 -9.59
CA MET A 44 -20.95 -7.43 -8.32
C MET A 44 -19.69 -7.64 -7.47
N MET A 45 -19.06 -8.81 -7.58
CA MET A 45 -17.81 -9.12 -6.88
C MET A 45 -16.55 -8.72 -7.66
N SER A 46 -16.70 -8.29 -8.91
CA SER A 46 -15.57 -7.95 -9.78
C SER A 46 -14.92 -6.64 -9.32
N PRO A 47 -13.59 -6.60 -9.14
CA PRO A 47 -12.88 -5.38 -8.79
C PRO A 47 -13.11 -4.28 -9.85
N LYS A 48 -13.50 -3.10 -9.38
CA LYS A 48 -13.64 -1.90 -10.21
C LYS A 48 -12.43 -1.00 -10.01
N PRO A 49 -11.89 -0.37 -11.07
CA PRO A 49 -10.84 0.62 -10.93
C PRO A 49 -11.19 1.71 -9.92
N LEU A 50 -10.22 2.10 -9.09
CA LEU A 50 -10.35 3.21 -8.17
C LEU A 50 -9.38 4.33 -8.57
N PRO A 51 -9.81 5.26 -9.45
CA PRO A 51 -8.94 6.29 -10.00
C PRO A 51 -8.68 7.43 -9.02
N ASN A 52 -7.65 8.24 -9.30
CA ASN A 52 -7.30 9.44 -8.53
C ASN A 52 -7.07 9.19 -7.04
N THR A 53 -6.71 7.97 -6.66
CA THR A 53 -6.46 7.60 -5.27
C THR A 53 -4.99 7.83 -4.96
N LYS A 54 -4.71 8.72 -4.01
CA LYS A 54 -3.35 9.00 -3.57
C LYS A 54 -2.94 8.05 -2.45
N LEU A 55 -1.85 7.33 -2.65
CA LEU A 55 -1.23 6.49 -1.63
C LEU A 55 0.23 6.90 -1.41
N TYR A 56 0.72 6.63 -0.21
CA TYR A 56 2.10 6.85 0.18
C TYR A 56 2.81 5.51 0.33
N ILE A 57 4.04 5.45 -0.15
CA ILE A 57 4.90 4.28 -0.05
C ILE A 57 5.84 4.48 1.13
N VAL A 58 5.86 3.49 2.01
CA VAL A 58 6.73 3.47 3.17
C VAL A 58 7.79 2.39 3.02
N GLN A 59 9.01 2.67 3.48
CA GLN A 59 10.08 1.68 3.57
C GLN A 59 10.21 1.18 5.02
N TYR A 60 10.39 -0.13 5.16
CA TYR A 60 10.62 -0.81 6.42
C TYR A 60 12.10 -1.08 6.65
N TYR A 61 12.56 -0.73 7.85
CA TYR A 61 13.94 -0.95 8.29
C TYR A 61 14.03 -1.96 9.44
N GLY A 62 12.90 -2.40 9.99
CA GLY A 62 12.82 -3.46 11.00
C GLY A 62 11.62 -3.32 11.94
N PRO A 63 11.33 -4.31 12.79
CA PRO A 63 10.12 -4.34 13.63
C PRO A 63 10.02 -3.21 14.67
N LYS A 64 11.14 -2.55 15.01
CA LYS A 64 11.21 -1.49 16.03
C LYS A 64 11.54 -0.12 15.44
N GLU A 65 11.68 -0.02 14.12
CA GLU A 65 12.06 1.21 13.45
C GLU A 65 10.83 1.92 12.89
N LYS A 66 10.79 3.25 13.02
CA LYS A 66 9.75 4.05 12.37
C LYS A 66 9.92 3.90 10.87
N THR A 67 8.85 3.53 10.17
CA THR A 67 8.89 3.56 8.71
C THR A 67 8.92 4.99 8.21
N LYS A 68 9.55 5.17 7.04
CA LYS A 68 9.66 6.47 6.38
C LYS A 68 8.85 6.45 5.10
N VAL A 69 8.05 7.49 4.86
CA VAL A 69 7.47 7.74 3.54
C VAL A 69 8.60 8.07 2.58
N VAL A 70 8.80 7.23 1.58
CA VAL A 70 9.86 7.36 0.57
C VAL A 70 9.34 7.83 -0.78
N SER A 71 8.06 7.60 -1.06
CA SER A 71 7.42 7.99 -2.32
C SER A 71 5.90 8.08 -2.15
N SER A 72 5.21 8.52 -3.17
CA SER A 72 3.75 8.50 -3.28
C SER A 72 3.35 8.44 -4.74
N PHE A 73 2.17 7.90 -5.01
CA PHE A 73 1.57 7.93 -6.35
C PHE A 73 0.09 8.26 -6.24
N THR A 74 -0.50 8.62 -7.38
CA THR A 74 -1.94 8.74 -7.56
C THR A 74 -2.35 7.81 -8.70
N SER A 75 -3.34 6.95 -8.48
CA SER A 75 -3.80 6.02 -9.50
C SER A 75 -4.40 6.72 -10.71
N ASP A 76 -4.17 6.18 -11.90
CA ASP A 76 -4.72 6.70 -13.15
C ASP A 76 -6.23 6.43 -13.30
N LYS A 77 -6.82 6.84 -14.43
CA LYS A 77 -8.25 6.63 -14.73
C LYS A 77 -8.71 5.16 -14.71
N ASN A 78 -7.78 4.24 -14.90
CA ASN A 78 -7.97 2.80 -14.92
C ASN A 78 -7.51 2.14 -13.60
N GLY A 79 -7.17 2.94 -12.58
CA GLY A 79 -6.69 2.47 -11.29
C GLY A 79 -5.22 2.06 -11.30
N ASN A 80 -4.49 2.15 -12.41
CA ASN A 80 -3.11 1.69 -12.46
C ASN A 80 -2.14 2.66 -11.76
N TYR A 81 -1.01 2.13 -11.31
CA TYR A 81 0.13 2.92 -10.89
C TYR A 81 1.46 2.29 -11.31
N GLU A 82 2.48 3.13 -11.42
CA GLU A 82 3.86 2.74 -11.65
C GLU A 82 4.78 3.60 -10.76
N VAL A 83 5.70 2.95 -10.05
CA VAL A 83 6.71 3.62 -9.23
C VAL A 83 8.07 2.95 -9.39
N LYS A 84 9.15 3.72 -9.21
CA LYS A 84 10.52 3.19 -9.18
C LYS A 84 11.03 3.19 -7.75
N LEU A 85 11.48 2.03 -7.28
CA LEU A 85 11.96 1.83 -5.91
C LEU A 85 13.33 1.15 -5.93
N PRO A 86 14.30 1.57 -5.10
CA PRO A 86 15.53 0.81 -4.91
C PRO A 86 15.24 -0.49 -4.14
N PRO A 87 16.24 -1.39 -3.98
CA PRO A 87 16.06 -2.57 -3.16
C PRO A 87 15.61 -2.24 -1.73
N GLY A 88 14.64 -3.00 -1.23
CA GLY A 88 14.12 -2.83 0.12
C GLY A 88 12.77 -3.50 0.36
N LEU A 89 12.31 -3.40 1.61
CA LEU A 89 11.00 -3.87 2.06
C LEU A 89 10.04 -2.67 2.12
N TYR A 90 8.88 -2.77 1.47
CA TYR A 90 7.97 -1.65 1.24
C TYR A 90 6.50 -1.99 1.53
N GLY A 91 5.69 -0.94 1.71
CA GLY A 91 4.24 -1.06 1.93
C GLY A 91 3.54 0.25 1.63
N PHE A 92 2.22 0.27 1.79
CA PHE A 92 1.37 1.41 1.47
C PHE A 92 0.60 1.93 2.69
N VAL A 93 0.39 3.25 2.74
CA VAL A 93 -0.46 3.95 3.71
C VAL A 93 -1.31 5.02 3.00
N LEU A 94 -2.48 5.35 3.56
CA LEU A 94 -3.42 6.32 2.96
C LEU A 94 -3.04 7.77 3.28
N SER A 95 -2.32 7.99 4.38
CA SER A 95 -1.82 9.31 4.77
C SER A 95 -0.38 9.26 5.27
N LYS A 96 0.34 10.38 5.20
CA LYS A 96 1.71 10.48 5.72
C LYS A 96 1.79 10.20 7.22
N ASP A 97 0.76 10.59 7.98
CA ASP A 97 0.75 10.47 9.42
C ASP A 97 0.61 9.00 9.87
N GLU A 98 -0.03 8.17 9.04
CA GLU A 98 -0.15 6.72 9.27
C GLU A 98 1.20 5.98 9.17
N ALA A 99 2.20 6.54 8.48
CA ALA A 99 3.53 5.94 8.41
C ALA A 99 4.21 5.80 9.78
N ASN A 100 3.78 6.56 10.80
CA ASN A 100 4.33 6.43 12.15
C ASN A 100 3.59 5.43 13.03
N THR A 101 2.48 4.87 12.55
CA THR A 101 1.57 4.05 13.37
C THR A 101 1.92 2.56 13.38
N GLY A 102 2.83 2.11 12.51
CA GLY A 102 3.10 0.68 12.36
C GLY A 102 1.97 -0.09 11.67
N ILE A 103 0.90 0.60 11.27
CA ILE A 103 -0.28 0.03 10.60
C ILE A 103 -0.15 0.32 9.11
N TYR A 104 -0.02 -0.75 8.33
CA TYR A 104 0.18 -0.71 6.89
C TYR A 104 -0.83 -1.62 6.24
N LEU A 105 -1.16 -1.37 4.98
CA LEU A 105 -1.99 -2.29 4.22
C LEU A 105 -1.20 -3.59 3.94
N PRO A 106 -1.68 -4.81 4.30
CA PRO A 106 -3.02 -5.18 4.77
C PRO A 106 -3.02 -5.69 6.23
N GLY A 107 -2.76 -4.82 7.19
CA GLY A 107 -2.94 -5.07 8.61
C GLY A 107 -4.23 -4.40 9.07
N MET A 108 -5.36 -5.10 8.92
CA MET A 108 -6.72 -4.75 9.37
C MET A 108 -6.78 -3.53 10.32
N LYS A 109 -7.03 -2.34 9.76
CA LYS A 109 -7.83 -1.34 10.48
C LYS A 109 -9.28 -1.69 10.17
N VAL A 110 -9.94 -2.34 11.13
CA VAL A 110 -11.39 -2.15 11.26
C VAL A 110 -11.54 -0.67 11.60
N THR A 111 -11.78 0.16 10.60
CA THR A 111 -12.10 1.56 10.83
C THR A 111 -13.52 1.58 11.38
N LYS A 112 -13.67 1.37 12.70
CA LYS A 112 -14.85 1.87 13.39
C LYS A 112 -14.80 3.38 13.30
N LYS A 113 -15.42 3.93 12.26
CA LYS A 113 -15.94 5.29 12.31
C LYS A 113 -17.28 5.27 13.04
N ASP A 114 -17.32 4.63 14.21
CA ASP A 114 -18.08 5.12 15.36
C ASP A 114 -17.75 4.24 16.59
N SER A 115 -17.36 4.91 17.66
CA SER A 115 -17.87 4.75 19.03
C SER A 115 -18.23 3.33 19.50
N THR A 116 -17.67 2.91 20.65
CA THR A 116 -18.22 1.88 21.56
C THR A 116 -19.44 1.13 21.00
N VAL A 117 -19.19 0.11 20.18
CA VAL A 117 -20.30 -0.69 19.64
C VAL A 117 -20.90 -1.45 20.81
N ASN A 118 -22.07 -1.02 21.24
CA ASN A 118 -22.90 -1.79 22.14
C ASN A 118 -23.31 -3.05 21.38
N VAL A 119 -23.00 -4.23 21.93
CA VAL A 119 -23.36 -5.51 21.31
C VAL A 119 -24.87 -5.60 21.05
N ASN A 120 -25.69 -4.89 21.85
CA ASN A 120 -27.12 -4.79 21.62
C ASN A 120 -27.49 -4.01 20.34
N ASP A 121 -26.68 -3.06 19.89
CA ASP A 121 -26.96 -2.31 18.65
C ASP A 121 -26.67 -3.16 17.40
N LEU A 122 -25.64 -4.02 17.45
CA LEU A 122 -25.37 -5.01 16.39
C LEU A 122 -26.46 -6.08 16.31
N LEU A 123 -26.96 -6.53 17.46
CA LEU A 123 -28.04 -7.53 17.53
C LEU A 123 -29.38 -6.96 17.04
N ASN A 124 -29.60 -5.64 17.14
CA ASN A 124 -30.82 -4.98 16.70
C ASN A 124 -30.78 -4.47 15.24
N ALA A 125 -29.59 -4.19 14.69
CA ALA A 125 -29.44 -3.63 13.35
C ALA A 125 -29.58 -4.66 12.22
N GLY A 126 -29.32 -5.94 12.47
CA GLY A 126 -29.43 -7.01 11.47
C GLY A 126 -28.35 -7.00 10.38
N GLU A 127 -27.41 -6.04 10.41
CA GLU A 127 -26.33 -5.86 9.41
C GLU A 127 -24.97 -5.56 10.07
N ALA A 128 -23.87 -5.94 9.40
CA ALA A 128 -22.51 -5.53 9.71
C ALA A 128 -21.83 -4.93 8.48
N HIS A 129 -21.10 -3.83 8.69
CA HIS A 129 -20.33 -3.16 7.65
C HIS A 129 -18.81 -3.37 7.88
N GLN A 130 -18.08 -3.64 6.81
CA GLN A 130 -16.63 -3.79 6.81
C GLN A 130 -16.01 -2.90 5.73
N ASP A 131 -15.16 -1.97 6.17
CA ASP A 131 -14.37 -1.09 5.31
C ASP A 131 -12.88 -1.36 5.59
N TYR A 132 -12.18 -1.96 4.62
CA TYR A 132 -10.78 -2.32 4.76
C TYR A 132 -10.05 -2.44 3.42
N TRP A 133 -8.73 -2.47 3.47
CA TRP A 133 -7.87 -2.59 2.30
C TRP A 133 -7.03 -3.87 2.36
N ILE A 134 -6.91 -4.56 1.24
CA ILE A 134 -6.04 -5.73 1.05
C ILE A 134 -4.97 -5.39 0.01
N LEU A 135 -3.75 -5.81 0.28
CA LEU A 135 -2.64 -5.85 -0.66
C LEU A 135 -2.54 -7.27 -1.22
N SER A 136 -2.32 -7.44 -2.52
CA SER A 136 -2.21 -8.76 -3.16
C SER A 136 -1.03 -9.60 -2.65
N THR A 137 -0.10 -8.99 -1.92
CA THR A 137 1.03 -9.65 -1.26
C THR A 137 0.73 -9.92 0.21
N ASN A 138 1.23 -11.06 0.72
CA ASN A 138 1.10 -11.44 2.14
C ASN A 138 2.00 -10.60 3.05
N GLY A 139 1.64 -9.32 3.24
CA GLY A 139 2.39 -8.35 4.04
C GLY A 139 3.20 -7.36 3.18
N PRO A 140 4.21 -6.68 3.76
CA PRO A 140 5.06 -5.78 3.01
C PRO A 140 5.74 -6.52 1.85
N PHE A 141 5.90 -5.83 0.72
CA PHE A 141 6.47 -6.43 -0.49
C PHE A 141 7.96 -6.09 -0.59
N GLU A 142 8.73 -7.05 -1.11
CA GLU A 142 10.18 -6.97 -1.18
C GLU A 142 10.63 -6.70 -2.62
N VAL A 143 11.39 -5.61 -2.80
CA VAL A 143 12.00 -5.22 -4.07
C VAL A 143 13.45 -5.66 -4.05
N ILE A 144 13.83 -6.64 -4.86
CA ILE A 144 15.21 -7.13 -4.97
C ILE A 144 15.45 -7.60 -6.41
N ASN A 145 16.41 -6.96 -7.09
CA ASN A 145 17.02 -7.43 -8.34
C ASN A 145 16.04 -7.74 -9.50
N LYS A 146 14.78 -7.31 -9.41
CA LYS A 146 13.76 -7.45 -10.45
C LYS A 146 12.59 -6.49 -10.25
N ASP A 147 11.93 -6.18 -11.36
CA ASP A 147 10.65 -5.48 -11.37
C ASP A 147 9.53 -6.34 -10.76
N LEU A 148 8.55 -5.68 -10.16
CA LEU A 148 7.36 -6.29 -9.58
C LEU A 148 6.11 -5.82 -10.32
N TYR A 149 5.24 -6.77 -10.65
CA TYR A 149 3.98 -6.51 -11.34
C TYR A 149 2.82 -7.10 -10.54
N ASN A 150 1.62 -6.52 -10.70
CA ASN A 150 0.39 -6.95 -10.03
C ASN A 150 0.43 -6.84 -8.50
N VAL A 151 1.10 -5.80 -7.98
CA VAL A 151 1.06 -5.42 -6.57
C VAL A 151 -0.24 -4.64 -6.34
N ASP A 152 -1.36 -5.33 -6.29
CA ASP A 152 -2.69 -4.70 -6.33
C ASP A 152 -3.19 -4.34 -4.92
N LEU A 153 -3.79 -3.16 -4.80
CA LEU A 153 -4.48 -2.66 -3.62
C LEU A 153 -5.98 -2.69 -3.86
N THR A 154 -6.69 -3.48 -3.07
CA THR A 154 -8.14 -3.63 -3.16
C THR A 154 -8.79 -3.05 -1.91
N HIS A 155 -9.60 -2.02 -2.09
CA HIS A 155 -10.52 -1.51 -1.08
C HIS A 155 -11.80 -2.35 -1.08
N TYR A 156 -12.20 -2.82 0.08
CA TYR A 156 -13.43 -3.57 0.31
C TYR A 156 -14.39 -2.71 1.12
N ASP A 157 -15.59 -2.53 0.59
CA ASP A 157 -16.74 -1.95 1.30
C ASP A 157 -17.88 -2.96 1.27
N VAL A 158 -17.95 -3.77 2.32
CA VAL A 158 -18.82 -4.95 2.40
C VAL A 158 -19.87 -4.73 3.45
N THR A 159 -21.13 -4.95 3.09
CA THR A 159 -22.24 -5.02 4.04
C THR A 159 -22.76 -6.46 4.08
N ILE A 160 -22.88 -7.02 5.28
CA ILE A 160 -23.42 -8.36 5.50
C ILE A 160 -24.69 -8.20 6.31
N CYS A 161 -25.83 -8.65 5.77
CA CYS A 161 -27.08 -8.70 6.50
C CYS A 161 -27.32 -10.11 7.05
N TYR A 162 -27.39 -10.24 8.37
CA TYR A 162 -27.62 -11.49 9.08
C TYR A 162 -29.11 -11.82 9.25
N MET A 163 -29.99 -10.83 9.07
CA MET A 163 -31.43 -10.97 9.28
C MET A 163 -32.28 -10.75 8.01
N CYS A 164 -31.63 -10.67 6.85
CA CYS A 164 -32.31 -10.54 5.57
C CYS A 164 -32.80 -11.91 5.07
N PRO A 165 -34.01 -11.98 4.48
CA PRO A 165 -34.62 -13.22 4.01
C PRO A 165 -33.82 -13.90 2.88
#